data_AF-A0A2E0HKX6-F1
#
_entry.id   AF-A0A2E0HKX6-F1
#
_cell.length_a   1.000
_cell.length_b   1.000
_cell.length_c   1.000
_cell.angle_alpha   90.00
_cell.angle_beta   90.00
_cell.angle_gamma   90.00
#
_symmetry.space_group_name_H-M   'P 1'
#
loop_
_entity.id
_entity.type
_entity.pdbx_description
1 polymer ?
#
loop_
_entity_poly.entity_id
_entity_poly.type
_entity_poly.pdbx_seq_one_letter_code
_entity_poly.pdbx_strand_id
1 'polypeptide(L)'
;MTSLADLIKRPMPVQGRDVVLVPDLVGPVPISEQHQYVESCPATNTCPAIHIREADIEDMRERYPQCPVYGLWHVLISSGLVSFKRTLQVVPVTPEDGYYLHCDLGRAEYSGIYESGFFAADAGFSLEEAQVIEAGPEQLVLPQAEAKLASELRFERQLITRKSWSYLAISVTAVVAVAFVVNFSLSRLYDHAHQQMESKSAMLQDLQSGLDKLRTTRLTEVPNDQTALERLAILWRAFPNLQTQGRQSLDQKRIKFMFDAGRDPGELTDYSWVRGQYHPDGQVTLEMETRGG
;
A
#
# COMPACT_ATOMS: atom_id res chain seq x y z
N MET A 1 -40.47 10.39 -52.81
CA MET A 1 -39.78 9.99 -51.57
C MET A 1 -38.47 10.76 -51.56
N THR A 2 -38.13 11.46 -50.48
CA THR A 2 -36.82 12.13 -50.34
C THR A 2 -35.73 11.08 -50.30
N SER A 3 -34.75 11.18 -51.20
CA SER A 3 -33.63 10.25 -51.24
C SER A 3 -32.70 10.50 -50.04
N LEU A 4 -32.04 9.46 -49.53
CA LEU A 4 -31.01 9.60 -48.48
C LEU A 4 -29.99 10.68 -48.86
N ALA A 5 -29.64 10.76 -50.15
CA ALA A 5 -28.70 11.73 -50.66
C ALA A 5 -29.13 13.19 -50.46
N ASP A 6 -30.44 13.48 -50.55
CA ASP A 6 -30.98 14.83 -50.33
C ASP A 6 -30.83 15.29 -48.87
N LEU A 7 -30.61 14.34 -47.97
CA LEU A 7 -30.49 14.52 -46.52
C LEU A 7 -29.03 14.54 -46.04
N ILE A 8 -28.06 14.21 -46.91
CA ILE A 8 -26.64 14.32 -46.58
C ILE A 8 -26.29 15.80 -46.32
N LYS A 9 -25.51 16.04 -45.25
CA LYS A 9 -25.15 17.38 -44.75
C LYS A 9 -26.36 18.26 -44.35
N ARG A 10 -27.52 17.65 -44.09
CA ARG A 10 -28.72 18.33 -43.57
C ARG A 10 -29.25 17.59 -42.33
N PRO A 11 -29.93 18.30 -41.41
CA PRO A 11 -30.60 17.66 -40.29
C PRO A 11 -31.73 16.75 -40.80
N MET A 12 -31.77 15.53 -40.27
CA MET A 12 -32.88 14.61 -40.49
C MET A 12 -33.24 13.85 -39.22
N PRO A 13 -34.53 13.53 -39.01
CA PRO A 13 -34.96 12.78 -37.84
C PRO A 13 -34.62 11.29 -38.00
N VAL A 14 -33.80 10.77 -37.09
CA VAL A 14 -33.48 9.33 -36.98
C VAL A 14 -33.74 8.91 -35.55
N GLN A 15 -34.54 7.86 -35.34
CA GLN A 15 -34.91 7.36 -34.01
C GLN A 15 -35.45 8.45 -33.05
N GLY A 16 -36.16 9.44 -33.58
CA GLY A 16 -36.74 10.55 -32.80
C GLY A 16 -35.74 11.64 -32.38
N ARG A 17 -34.53 11.66 -32.96
CA ARG A 17 -33.52 12.72 -32.76
C ARG A 17 -33.09 13.28 -34.11
N ASP A 18 -32.89 14.60 -34.18
CA ASP A 18 -32.33 15.23 -35.37
C ASP A 18 -30.83 15.01 -35.42
N VAL A 19 -30.33 14.45 -36.53
CA VAL A 19 -28.92 14.14 -36.74
C VAL A 19 -28.47 14.64 -38.09
N VAL A 20 -27.16 14.82 -38.27
CA VAL A 20 -26.57 15.17 -39.57
C VAL A 20 -25.64 14.04 -40.02
N LEU A 21 -25.83 13.57 -41.25
CA LEU A 21 -24.89 12.64 -41.88
C LEU A 21 -23.86 13.38 -42.71
N VAL A 22 -22.60 13.03 -42.55
CA VAL A 22 -21.49 13.51 -43.36
C VAL A 22 -20.86 12.37 -44.14
N PRO A 23 -20.32 12.65 -45.35
CA PRO A 23 -19.52 11.67 -46.07
C PRO A 23 -18.32 11.22 -45.23
N ASP A 24 -18.12 9.91 -45.18
CA ASP A 24 -17.02 9.26 -44.48
C ASP A 24 -16.28 8.30 -45.44
N LEU A 25 -15.10 7.87 -45.01
CA LEU A 25 -14.20 7.02 -45.77
C LEU A 25 -14.01 5.70 -45.03
N VAL A 26 -14.37 4.60 -45.67
CA VAL A 26 -14.04 3.24 -45.27
C VAL A 26 -12.71 2.88 -45.89
N GLY A 27 -11.78 2.33 -45.11
CA GLY A 27 -10.50 1.85 -45.60
C GLY A 27 -9.32 2.81 -45.38
N PRO A 28 -8.21 2.63 -46.11
CA PRO A 28 -6.99 3.40 -45.87
C PRO A 28 -7.15 4.85 -46.32
N VAL A 29 -6.84 5.79 -45.43
CA VAL A 29 -6.75 7.21 -45.77
C VAL A 29 -5.43 7.45 -46.53
N PRO A 30 -5.43 8.23 -47.63
CA PRO A 30 -4.20 8.62 -48.31
C PRO A 30 -3.20 9.28 -47.36
N ILE A 31 -1.93 8.89 -47.44
CA ILE A 31 -0.86 9.35 -46.52
C ILE A 31 -0.75 10.88 -46.50
N SER A 32 -0.95 11.53 -47.66
CA SER A 32 -0.93 12.99 -47.80
C SER A 32 -2.04 13.69 -47.00
N GLU A 33 -3.18 13.04 -46.80
CA GLU A 33 -4.39 13.64 -46.22
C GLU A 33 -4.67 13.13 -44.81
N GLN A 34 -3.87 12.21 -44.27
CA GLN A 34 -4.11 11.56 -42.99
C GLN A 34 -4.36 12.54 -41.82
N HIS A 35 -3.74 13.73 -41.86
CA HIS A 35 -3.90 14.78 -40.86
C HIS A 35 -5.29 15.45 -40.86
N GLN A 36 -6.07 15.27 -41.92
CA GLN A 36 -7.40 15.86 -42.09
C GLN A 36 -8.51 14.93 -41.63
N TYR A 37 -8.19 13.65 -41.36
CA TYR A 37 -9.17 12.62 -41.06
C TYR A 37 -9.08 12.16 -39.62
N VAL A 38 -10.24 11.89 -39.04
CA VAL A 38 -10.41 11.39 -37.69
C VAL A 38 -11.12 10.04 -37.75
N GLU A 39 -10.60 9.07 -37.00
CA GLU A 39 -11.19 7.74 -36.88
C GLU A 39 -12.52 7.84 -36.10
N SER A 40 -13.64 7.57 -36.78
CA SER A 40 -14.98 7.58 -36.18
C SER A 40 -15.40 6.20 -35.68
N CYS A 41 -14.93 5.15 -36.33
CA CYS A 41 -15.21 3.76 -35.98
C CYS A 41 -13.93 2.92 -36.12
N PRO A 42 -13.56 2.14 -35.09
CA PRO A 42 -12.40 1.27 -35.17
C PRO A 42 -12.64 0.10 -36.14
N ALA A 43 -11.54 -0.47 -36.65
CA ALA A 43 -11.60 -1.62 -37.52
C ALA A 43 -12.26 -2.83 -36.83
N THR A 44 -13.12 -3.52 -37.56
CA THR A 44 -13.78 -4.78 -37.17
C THR A 44 -13.38 -5.89 -38.14
N ASN A 45 -13.81 -7.12 -37.88
CA ASN A 45 -13.50 -8.26 -38.76
C ASN A 45 -14.06 -8.13 -40.18
N THR A 46 -15.14 -7.37 -40.35
CA THR A 46 -15.90 -7.24 -41.62
C THR A 46 -15.76 -5.87 -42.26
N CYS A 47 -15.26 -4.87 -41.53
CA CYS A 47 -15.11 -3.51 -42.02
C CYS A 47 -13.83 -2.90 -41.45
N PRO A 48 -12.97 -2.28 -42.27
CA PRO A 48 -11.81 -1.52 -41.79
C PRO A 48 -12.27 -0.28 -41.02
N ALA A 49 -11.31 0.44 -40.44
CA ALA A 49 -11.60 1.67 -39.73
C ALA A 49 -12.30 2.68 -40.67
N ILE A 50 -13.27 3.38 -40.10
CA ILE A 50 -14.03 4.42 -40.80
C ILE A 50 -13.52 5.77 -40.33
N HIS A 51 -13.27 6.66 -41.29
CA HIS A 51 -12.66 7.94 -41.06
C HIS A 51 -13.56 9.06 -41.58
N ILE A 52 -13.64 10.17 -40.85
CA ILE A 52 -14.39 11.35 -41.24
C ILE A 52 -13.43 12.52 -41.32
N ARG A 53 -13.59 13.38 -42.32
CA ARG A 53 -12.79 14.59 -42.43
C ARG A 53 -13.15 15.56 -41.30
N GLU A 54 -12.16 16.05 -40.58
CA GLU A 54 -12.36 16.93 -39.41
C GLU A 54 -13.11 18.20 -39.80
N ALA A 55 -12.75 18.81 -40.94
CA ALA A 55 -13.41 20.00 -41.47
C ALA A 55 -14.92 19.79 -41.72
N ASP A 56 -15.35 18.61 -42.19
CA ASP A 56 -16.78 18.35 -42.38
C ASP A 56 -17.53 18.25 -41.05
N ILE A 57 -16.88 17.76 -39.99
CA ILE A 57 -17.45 17.72 -38.63
C ILE A 57 -17.59 19.16 -38.09
N GLU A 58 -16.52 19.96 -38.21
CA GLU A 58 -16.50 21.35 -37.77
C GLU A 58 -17.59 22.17 -38.49
N ASP A 59 -17.61 22.12 -39.82
CA ASP A 59 -18.61 22.80 -40.65
C ASP A 59 -20.04 22.46 -40.25
N MET A 60 -20.34 21.19 -39.99
CA MET A 60 -21.70 20.77 -39.63
C MET A 60 -22.06 21.17 -38.20
N ARG A 61 -21.11 21.12 -37.27
CA ARG A 61 -21.34 21.59 -35.89
C ARG A 61 -21.50 23.11 -35.81
N GLU A 62 -20.83 23.87 -36.69
CA GLU A 62 -21.04 25.32 -36.79
C GLU A 62 -22.42 25.66 -37.36
N ARG A 63 -22.87 24.94 -38.40
CA ARG A 63 -24.19 25.17 -39.02
C ARG A 63 -25.35 24.65 -38.16
N TYR A 64 -25.16 23.51 -37.52
CA TYR A 64 -26.20 22.78 -36.77
C TYR A 64 -25.68 22.36 -35.37
N PRO A 65 -25.48 23.31 -34.44
CA PRO A 65 -24.80 23.05 -33.17
C PRO A 65 -25.53 22.09 -32.21
N GLN A 66 -26.83 21.86 -32.42
CA GLN A 66 -27.66 20.99 -31.58
C GLN A 66 -27.82 19.57 -32.17
N CYS A 67 -27.29 19.33 -33.38
CA CYS A 67 -27.44 18.07 -34.07
C CYS A 67 -26.12 17.28 -34.01
N PRO A 68 -26.11 16.05 -33.45
CA PRO A 68 -24.94 15.18 -33.51
C PRO A 68 -24.63 14.79 -34.96
N VAL A 69 -23.34 14.69 -35.25
CA VAL A 69 -22.81 14.38 -36.58
C VAL A 69 -22.40 12.91 -36.63
N TYR A 70 -22.79 12.20 -37.69
CA TYR A 70 -22.41 10.80 -37.92
C TYR A 70 -21.91 10.59 -39.34
N GLY A 71 -21.05 9.58 -39.53
CA GLY A 71 -20.59 9.16 -40.86
C GLY A 71 -21.66 8.38 -41.62
N LEU A 72 -21.75 8.61 -42.93
CA LEU A 72 -22.70 7.95 -43.83
C LEU A 72 -22.57 6.42 -43.79
N TRP A 73 -21.40 5.88 -44.14
CA TRP A 73 -21.11 4.45 -44.15
C TRP A 73 -21.18 3.87 -42.75
N HIS A 74 -20.72 4.58 -41.73
CA HIS A 74 -20.83 4.13 -40.35
C HIS A 74 -22.29 3.85 -39.96
N VAL A 75 -23.22 4.73 -40.33
CA VAL A 75 -24.65 4.56 -40.09
C VAL A 75 -25.23 3.45 -40.96
N LEU A 76 -24.93 3.40 -42.26
CA LEU A 76 -25.46 2.38 -43.17
C LEU A 76 -25.02 0.96 -42.79
N ILE A 77 -23.77 0.79 -42.36
CA ILE A 77 -23.22 -0.48 -41.88
C ILE A 77 -23.88 -0.86 -40.54
N SER A 78 -23.99 0.08 -39.60
CA SER A 78 -24.63 -0.16 -38.30
C SER A 78 -26.12 -0.50 -38.42
N SER A 79 -26.78 0.03 -39.46
CA SER A 79 -28.18 -0.26 -39.79
C SER A 79 -28.38 -1.61 -40.48
N GLY A 80 -27.30 -2.29 -40.88
CA GLY A 80 -27.38 -3.55 -41.63
C GLY A 80 -27.88 -3.39 -43.07
N LEU A 81 -27.83 -2.17 -43.62
CA LEU A 81 -28.25 -1.87 -44.99
C LEU A 81 -27.17 -2.19 -46.03
N VAL A 82 -25.93 -2.37 -45.57
CA VAL A 82 -24.81 -2.82 -46.39
C VAL A 82 -24.72 -4.35 -46.42
N SER A 83 -24.69 -4.92 -47.62
CA SER A 83 -24.50 -6.35 -47.87
C SER A 83 -23.05 -6.65 -48.25
N PHE A 84 -22.27 -7.23 -47.34
CA PHE A 84 -20.88 -7.61 -47.64
C PHE A 84 -20.73 -8.74 -48.68
N LYS A 85 -21.84 -9.36 -49.13
CA LYS A 85 -21.84 -10.37 -50.18
C LYS A 85 -21.74 -9.77 -51.59
N ARG A 86 -21.93 -8.46 -51.71
CA ARG A 86 -22.06 -7.74 -52.97
C ARG A 86 -20.80 -6.92 -53.18
N THR A 87 -20.20 -7.07 -54.36
CA THR A 87 -18.91 -6.49 -54.68
C THR A 87 -18.93 -4.96 -54.71
N LEU A 88 -19.99 -4.38 -55.25
CA LEU A 88 -20.14 -2.93 -55.38
C LEU A 88 -21.53 -2.51 -54.93
N GLN A 89 -21.58 -1.53 -54.02
CA GLN A 89 -22.81 -0.91 -53.54
C GLN A 89 -22.68 0.61 -53.62
N VAL A 90 -23.77 1.28 -53.99
CA VAL A 90 -23.76 2.73 -54.24
C VAL A 90 -24.90 3.44 -53.52
N VAL A 91 -24.61 4.67 -53.08
CA VAL A 91 -25.57 5.65 -52.58
C VAL A 91 -25.56 6.81 -53.58
N PRO A 92 -26.50 6.83 -54.54
CA PRO A 92 -26.54 7.84 -55.59
C PRO A 92 -26.98 9.18 -55.04
N VAL A 93 -26.20 10.23 -55.33
CA VAL A 93 -26.57 11.62 -55.07
C VAL A 93 -27.25 12.23 -56.28
N THR A 94 -26.69 11.98 -57.46
CA THR A 94 -27.30 12.21 -58.75
C THR A 94 -27.30 10.86 -59.52
N PRO A 95 -27.91 10.78 -60.71
CA PRO A 95 -27.82 9.56 -61.52
C PRO A 95 -26.38 9.15 -61.86
N GLU A 96 -25.45 10.11 -61.93
CA GLU A 96 -24.07 9.91 -62.37
C GLU A 96 -23.04 10.16 -61.26
N ASP A 97 -23.44 10.71 -60.11
CA ASP A 97 -22.54 11.01 -58.99
C ASP A 97 -23.05 10.41 -57.68
N GLY A 98 -22.13 10.00 -56.81
CA GLY A 98 -22.50 9.49 -55.50
C GLY A 98 -21.35 8.85 -54.75
N TYR A 99 -21.72 8.09 -53.72
CA TYR A 99 -20.76 7.37 -52.89
C TYR A 99 -20.83 5.89 -53.19
N TYR A 100 -19.70 5.19 -53.20
CA TYR A 100 -19.67 3.75 -53.37
C TYR A 100 -18.86 3.07 -52.26
N LEU A 101 -19.19 1.82 -52.01
CA LEU A 101 -18.48 0.92 -51.12
C LEU A 101 -18.13 -0.35 -51.89
N HIS A 102 -16.83 -0.63 -51.95
CA HIS A 102 -16.33 -1.89 -52.48
C HIS A 102 -16.21 -2.91 -51.35
N CYS A 103 -16.74 -4.11 -51.57
CA CYS A 103 -16.58 -5.24 -50.67
C CYS A 103 -15.91 -6.40 -51.42
N ASP A 104 -14.92 -7.01 -50.78
CA ASP A 104 -14.26 -8.22 -51.27
C ASP A 104 -14.25 -9.30 -50.17
N LEU A 105 -14.34 -10.56 -50.59
CA LEU A 105 -14.28 -11.74 -49.71
C LEU A 105 -15.20 -11.66 -48.47
N GLY A 106 -16.37 -11.03 -48.59
CA GLY A 106 -17.32 -10.88 -47.49
C GLY A 106 -16.98 -9.77 -46.49
N ARG A 107 -16.14 -8.80 -46.88
CA ARG A 107 -15.71 -7.67 -46.05
C ARG A 107 -15.74 -6.39 -46.87
N ALA A 108 -16.03 -5.25 -46.24
CA ALA A 108 -15.79 -3.96 -46.87
C ALA A 108 -14.27 -3.73 -46.99
N GLU A 109 -13.80 -3.24 -48.12
CA GLU A 109 -12.38 -2.98 -48.36
C GLU A 109 -12.08 -1.48 -48.35
N TYR A 110 -12.79 -0.72 -49.20
CA TYR A 110 -12.69 0.73 -49.26
C TYR A 110 -13.97 1.36 -49.79
N SER A 111 -14.14 2.65 -49.49
CA SER A 111 -15.19 3.48 -50.09
C SER A 111 -14.59 4.62 -50.91
N GLY A 112 -15.41 5.22 -51.76
CA GLY A 112 -15.02 6.40 -52.52
C GLY A 112 -16.21 7.16 -53.07
N ILE A 113 -15.89 8.16 -53.88
CA ILE A 113 -16.84 8.97 -54.63
C ILE A 113 -16.71 8.55 -56.09
N TYR A 114 -17.84 8.40 -56.78
CA TYR A 114 -17.88 8.30 -58.23
C TYR A 114 -18.49 9.59 -58.78
N GLU A 115 -17.95 10.07 -59.90
CA GLU A 115 -18.36 11.31 -60.54
C GLU A 115 -18.52 11.07 -62.05
N SER A 116 -19.62 11.53 -62.65
CA SER A 116 -19.93 11.31 -64.07
C SER A 116 -19.88 9.83 -64.48
N GLY A 117 -20.34 8.94 -63.60
CA GLY A 117 -20.32 7.48 -63.79
C GLY A 117 -18.95 6.83 -63.67
N PHE A 118 -17.91 7.60 -63.34
CA PHE A 118 -16.53 7.12 -63.26
C PHE A 118 -16.10 6.83 -61.82
N PHE A 119 -15.55 5.63 -61.60
CA PHE A 119 -14.98 5.19 -60.34
C PHE A 119 -13.46 5.33 -60.37
N ALA A 120 -12.91 6.31 -59.64
CA ALA A 120 -11.48 6.60 -59.68
C ALA A 120 -10.58 5.45 -59.21
N ALA A 121 -11.09 4.54 -58.38
CA ALA A 121 -10.33 3.43 -57.84
C ALA A 121 -10.22 2.23 -58.79
N ASP A 122 -11.23 2.00 -59.64
CA ASP A 122 -11.24 0.86 -60.55
C ASP A 122 -12.09 1.16 -61.80
N ALA A 123 -11.45 1.08 -62.97
CA ALA A 123 -12.10 1.27 -64.26
C ALA A 123 -13.01 0.09 -64.66
N GLY A 124 -12.93 -1.04 -63.94
CA GLY A 124 -13.81 -2.19 -64.14
C GLY A 124 -15.18 -2.05 -63.48
N PHE A 125 -15.39 -1.04 -62.62
CA PHE A 125 -16.68 -0.82 -61.98
C PHE A 125 -17.68 -0.18 -62.94
N SER A 126 -18.89 -0.75 -62.98
CA SER A 126 -20.03 -0.24 -63.73
C SER A 126 -21.21 0.02 -62.79
N LEU A 127 -21.91 1.12 -63.02
CA LEU A 127 -23.16 1.44 -62.31
C LEU A 127 -24.25 0.38 -62.53
N GLU A 128 -24.22 -0.34 -63.66
CA GLU A 128 -25.20 -1.39 -63.97
C GLU A 128 -25.06 -2.62 -63.04
N GLU A 129 -23.84 -2.88 -62.57
CA GLU A 129 -23.54 -4.02 -61.68
C GLU A 129 -23.62 -3.62 -60.19
N ALA A 130 -23.67 -2.31 -59.91
CA ALA A 130 -23.72 -1.78 -58.57
C ALA A 130 -25.10 -1.99 -57.92
N GLN A 131 -25.11 -2.47 -56.68
CA GLN A 131 -26.35 -2.50 -55.90
C GLN A 131 -26.62 -1.12 -55.31
N VAL A 132 -27.74 -0.51 -55.72
CA VAL A 132 -28.21 0.76 -55.13
C VAL A 132 -28.74 0.52 -53.71
N ILE A 133 -28.25 1.31 -52.76
CA ILE A 133 -28.75 1.36 -51.39
C ILE A 133 -29.82 2.46 -51.30
N GLU A 134 -31.08 2.05 -51.37
CA GLU A 134 -32.20 2.94 -51.08
C GLU A 134 -32.55 2.87 -49.59
N ALA A 135 -32.07 3.85 -48.82
CA ALA A 135 -32.31 3.93 -47.39
C ALA A 135 -33.23 5.11 -47.05
N GLY A 136 -34.29 4.84 -46.28
CA GLY A 136 -35.11 5.89 -45.66
C GLY A 136 -34.61 6.22 -44.24
N PRO A 137 -34.88 7.43 -43.72
CA PRO A 137 -34.46 7.82 -42.36
C PRO A 137 -35.01 6.89 -41.25
N GLU A 138 -36.16 6.25 -41.50
CA GLU A 138 -36.80 5.31 -40.56
C GLU A 138 -36.05 3.97 -40.43
N GLN A 139 -35.24 3.60 -41.43
CA GLN A 139 -34.46 2.36 -41.44
C GLN A 139 -33.08 2.54 -40.80
N LEU A 140 -32.69 3.77 -40.50
CA LEU A 140 -31.36 4.08 -39.98
C LEU A 140 -31.28 3.82 -38.49
N VAL A 141 -30.17 3.23 -38.08
CA VAL A 141 -29.78 2.97 -36.69
C VAL A 141 -28.54 3.81 -36.39
N LEU A 142 -28.64 4.64 -35.35
CA LEU A 142 -27.53 5.48 -34.92
C LEU A 142 -26.47 4.62 -34.22
N PRO A 143 -25.18 4.74 -34.60
CA PRO A 143 -24.10 4.09 -33.87
C PRO A 143 -23.94 4.71 -32.48
N GLN A 144 -23.29 3.98 -31.57
CA GLN A 144 -23.14 4.39 -30.16
C GLN A 144 -22.31 5.67 -29.97
N ALA A 145 -21.39 5.94 -30.88
CA ALA A 145 -20.49 7.09 -30.82
C ALA A 145 -20.76 8.04 -31.98
N GLU A 146 -20.97 9.31 -31.65
CA GLU A 146 -20.96 10.40 -32.62
C GLU A 146 -19.55 10.67 -33.17
N ALA A 147 -19.49 11.35 -34.31
CA ALA A 147 -18.23 11.82 -34.87
C ALA A 147 -17.62 12.87 -33.92
N LYS A 148 -16.41 12.61 -33.45
CA LYS A 148 -15.65 13.50 -32.56
C LYS A 148 -14.48 14.14 -33.27
N LEU A 149 -14.08 15.30 -32.78
CA LEU A 149 -12.88 15.99 -33.26
C LEU A 149 -11.61 15.29 -32.74
N ALA A 150 -10.48 15.49 -33.42
CA ALA A 150 -9.20 14.92 -33.00
C ALA A 150 -8.80 15.40 -31.60
N SER A 151 -9.12 16.67 -31.28
CA SER A 151 -8.90 17.27 -29.96
C SER A 151 -9.68 16.56 -28.86
N GLU A 152 -10.95 16.23 -29.11
CA GLU A 152 -11.84 15.52 -28.19
C GLU A 152 -11.35 14.10 -27.94
N LEU A 153 -11.01 13.36 -29.00
CA LEU A 153 -10.47 12.01 -28.88
C LEU A 153 -9.13 11.98 -28.13
N ARG A 154 -8.26 12.96 -28.36
CA ARG A 154 -7.01 13.11 -27.60
C ARG A 154 -7.29 13.37 -26.12
N PHE A 155 -8.26 14.23 -25.82
CA PHE A 155 -8.64 14.52 -24.44
C PHE A 155 -9.22 13.29 -23.72
N GLU A 156 -10.07 12.51 -24.38
CA GLU A 156 -10.60 11.26 -23.84
C GLU A 156 -9.49 10.23 -23.58
N ARG A 157 -8.56 10.06 -24.52
CA ARG A 157 -7.38 9.21 -24.35
C ARG A 157 -6.51 9.68 -23.18
N GLN A 158 -6.33 10.99 -23.02
CA GLN A 158 -5.59 11.57 -21.87
C GLN A 158 -6.33 11.33 -20.55
N LEU A 159 -7.65 11.40 -20.52
CA LEU A 159 -8.44 11.11 -19.32
C LEU A 159 -8.35 9.64 -18.94
N ILE A 160 -8.48 8.73 -19.91
CA ILE A 160 -8.37 7.28 -19.67
C ILE A 160 -6.97 6.93 -19.17
N THR A 161 -5.93 7.46 -19.80
CA THR A 161 -4.54 7.24 -19.36
C THR A 161 -4.32 7.80 -17.96
N ARG A 162 -4.72 9.03 -17.66
CA ARG A 162 -4.64 9.60 -16.30
C ARG A 162 -5.35 8.73 -15.25
N LYS A 163 -6.55 8.23 -15.54
CA LYS A 163 -7.27 7.30 -14.66
C LYS A 163 -6.46 6.02 -14.45
N SER A 164 -5.97 5.38 -15.51
CA SER A 164 -5.16 4.16 -15.41
C SER A 164 -3.87 4.37 -14.58
N TRP A 165 -3.19 5.50 -14.77
CA TRP A 165 -2.00 5.87 -14.00
C TRP A 165 -2.32 6.09 -12.53
N SER A 166 -3.47 6.67 -12.21
CA SER A 166 -3.90 6.84 -10.81
C SER A 166 -4.15 5.50 -10.11
N TYR A 167 -4.79 4.53 -10.79
CA TYR A 167 -4.98 3.18 -10.25
C TYR A 167 -3.66 2.46 -10.02
N LEU A 168 -2.72 2.55 -10.98
CA LEU A 168 -1.38 1.98 -10.83
C LEU A 168 -0.65 2.62 -9.63
N ALA A 169 -0.66 3.95 -9.52
CA ALA A 169 -0.01 4.65 -8.42
C ALA A 169 -0.56 4.24 -7.05
N ILE A 170 -1.88 4.10 -6.92
CA ILE A 170 -2.51 3.63 -5.67
C ILE A 170 -2.07 2.20 -5.35
N SER A 171 -2.06 1.30 -6.34
CA SER A 171 -1.66 -0.09 -6.14
C SER A 171 -0.19 -0.22 -5.67
N VAL A 172 0.74 0.52 -6.30
CA VAL A 172 2.15 0.53 -5.92
C VAL A 172 2.33 1.11 -4.52
N THR A 173 1.64 2.21 -4.22
CA THR A 173 1.71 2.85 -2.89
C THR A 173 1.20 1.90 -1.81
N ALA A 174 0.13 1.15 -2.07
CA ALA A 174 -0.39 0.14 -1.13
C ALA A 174 0.63 -0.97 -0.86
N VAL A 175 1.28 -1.50 -1.91
CA VAL A 175 2.32 -2.54 -1.76
C VAL A 175 3.51 -2.01 -0.95
N VAL A 176 3.97 -0.79 -1.24
CA VAL A 176 5.07 -0.15 -0.49
C VAL A 176 4.68 0.08 0.97
N ALA A 177 3.46 0.53 1.23
CA ALA A 177 2.96 0.73 2.59
C ALA A 177 2.92 -0.58 3.38
N VAL A 178 2.43 -1.67 2.77
CA VAL A 178 2.43 -3.00 3.41
C VAL A 178 3.86 -3.47 3.68
N ALA A 179 4.77 -3.34 2.71
CA ALA A 179 6.17 -3.70 2.91
C ALA A 179 6.83 -2.90 4.05
N PHE A 180 6.52 -1.60 4.14
CA PHE A 180 7.02 -0.74 5.21
C PHE A 180 6.48 -1.17 6.59
N VAL A 181 5.18 -1.46 6.69
CA VAL A 181 4.55 -1.96 7.92
C VAL A 181 5.16 -3.28 8.35
N VAL A 182 5.33 -4.23 7.42
CA VAL A 182 5.96 -5.53 7.71
C VAL A 182 7.39 -5.30 8.21
N ASN A 183 8.20 -4.52 7.50
CA ASN A 183 9.59 -4.27 7.88
C ASN A 183 9.70 -3.60 9.27
N PHE A 184 8.87 -2.60 9.54
CA PHE A 184 8.84 -1.92 10.84
C PHE A 184 8.37 -2.84 11.99
N SER A 185 7.37 -3.69 11.72
CA SER A 185 6.92 -4.67 12.71
C SER A 185 7.99 -5.71 13.02
N LEU A 186 8.70 -6.17 11.99
CA LEU A 186 9.78 -7.14 12.11
C LEU A 186 10.93 -6.56 12.92
N SER A 187 11.35 -5.32 12.63
CA SER A 187 12.45 -4.67 13.34
C SER A 187 12.15 -4.50 14.83
N ARG A 188 10.93 -4.06 15.17
CA ARG A 188 10.47 -3.96 16.58
C ARG A 188 10.52 -5.30 17.30
N LEU A 189 10.14 -6.38 16.63
CA LEU A 189 10.14 -7.72 17.22
C LEU A 189 11.56 -8.25 17.40
N TYR A 190 12.46 -8.00 16.44
CA TYR A 190 13.87 -8.33 16.54
C TYR A 190 14.56 -7.55 17.68
N ASP A 191 14.31 -6.25 17.81
CA ASP A 191 14.90 -5.43 18.88
C ASP A 191 14.49 -5.97 20.27
N HIS A 192 13.20 -6.34 20.44
CA HIS A 192 12.74 -6.96 21.69
C HIS A 192 13.36 -8.32 21.95
N ALA A 193 13.48 -9.17 20.92
CA ALA A 193 14.13 -10.46 21.05
C ALA A 193 15.63 -10.31 21.39
N HIS A 194 16.30 -9.32 20.80
CA HIS A 194 17.71 -9.04 21.05
C HIS A 194 17.94 -8.57 22.49
N GLN A 195 17.13 -7.64 23.00
CA GLN A 195 17.21 -7.18 24.40
C GLN A 195 16.98 -8.32 25.42
N GLN A 196 16.07 -9.26 25.11
CA GLN A 196 15.87 -10.44 25.94
C GLN A 196 17.09 -11.39 25.92
N MET A 197 17.76 -11.52 24.78
CA MET A 197 18.97 -12.33 24.67
C MET A 197 20.15 -11.66 25.38
N GLU A 198 20.33 -10.35 25.22
CA GLU A 198 21.36 -9.59 25.92
C GLU A 198 21.17 -9.67 27.44
N SER A 199 19.97 -9.43 27.95
CA SER A 199 19.69 -9.53 29.39
C SER A 199 19.93 -10.94 29.95
N LYS A 200 19.54 -12.00 29.22
CA LYS A 200 19.86 -13.39 29.62
C LYS A 200 21.36 -13.67 29.59
N SER A 201 22.07 -13.18 28.58
CA SER A 201 23.53 -13.34 28.50
C SER A 201 24.25 -12.60 29.64
N ALA A 202 23.82 -11.39 29.97
CA ALA A 202 24.33 -10.61 31.08
C ALA A 202 24.04 -11.32 32.42
N MET A 203 22.84 -11.88 32.59
CA MET A 203 22.48 -12.65 33.78
C MET A 203 23.33 -13.93 33.92
N LEU A 204 23.60 -14.65 32.82
CA LEU A 204 24.48 -15.81 32.84
C LEU A 204 25.91 -15.42 33.22
N GLN A 205 26.41 -14.30 32.69
CA GLN A 205 27.74 -13.79 33.02
C GLN A 205 27.84 -13.37 34.49
N ASP A 206 26.80 -12.71 35.02
CA ASP A 206 26.75 -12.32 36.44
C ASP A 206 26.68 -13.56 37.35
N LEU A 207 25.85 -14.56 37.02
CA LEU A 207 25.78 -15.83 37.73
C LEU A 207 27.11 -16.60 37.69
N GLN A 208 27.81 -16.62 36.55
CA GLN A 208 29.14 -17.21 36.45
C GLN A 208 30.15 -16.45 37.32
N SER A 209 30.12 -15.11 37.30
CA SER A 209 31.00 -14.28 38.13
C SER A 209 30.72 -14.47 39.63
N GLY A 210 29.45 -14.61 40.01
CA GLY A 210 29.01 -14.89 41.37
C GLY A 210 29.43 -16.30 41.81
N LEU A 211 29.33 -17.28 40.92
CA LEU A 211 29.78 -18.65 41.16
C LEU A 211 31.31 -18.71 41.30
N ASP A 212 32.06 -17.97 40.49
CA ASP A 212 33.51 -17.84 40.60
C ASP A 212 33.93 -17.10 41.88
N LYS A 213 33.20 -16.05 42.27
CA LYS A 213 33.38 -15.40 43.58
C LYS A 213 33.11 -16.37 44.72
N LEU A 214 32.03 -17.14 44.69
CA LEU A 214 31.73 -18.14 45.73
C LEU A 214 32.78 -19.27 45.75
N ARG A 215 33.30 -19.66 44.59
CA ARG A 215 34.37 -20.66 44.47
C ARG A 215 35.71 -20.16 45.00
N THR A 216 36.01 -18.87 44.83
CA THR A 216 37.23 -18.21 45.32
C THR A 216 37.11 -17.76 46.78
N THR A 217 35.90 -17.52 47.28
CA THR A 217 35.60 -17.14 48.68
C THR A 217 35.35 -18.38 49.55
N ARG A 218 36.14 -19.44 49.36
CA ARG A 218 36.09 -20.64 50.21
C ARG A 218 36.98 -20.43 51.44
N LEU A 219 36.36 -19.96 52.53
CA LEU A 219 36.82 -20.03 53.94
C LEU A 219 38.24 -19.52 54.24
N THR A 220 38.41 -18.20 54.31
CA THR A 220 39.65 -17.59 54.87
C THR A 220 39.45 -16.98 56.27
N GLU A 221 38.22 -16.74 56.72
CA GLU A 221 37.93 -16.28 58.08
C GLU A 221 36.94 -17.22 58.77
N VAL A 222 37.47 -18.07 59.65
CA VAL A 222 36.70 -18.69 60.72
C VAL A 222 36.72 -17.69 61.88
N PRO A 223 35.58 -17.15 62.36
CA PRO A 223 35.58 -16.31 63.55
C PRO A 223 36.11 -17.13 64.74
N ASN A 224 37.30 -16.77 65.21
CA ASN A 224 37.95 -17.43 66.35
C ASN A 224 37.64 -16.66 67.64
N ASP A 225 36.47 -16.91 68.23
CA ASP A 225 36.00 -16.29 69.49
C ASP A 225 36.56 -16.97 70.74
N GLN A 226 37.59 -17.81 70.59
CA GLN A 226 38.18 -18.61 71.67
C GLN A 226 38.60 -17.75 72.88
N THR A 227 39.17 -16.57 72.65
CA THR A 227 39.58 -15.67 73.75
C THR A 227 38.40 -15.05 74.50
N ALA A 228 37.28 -14.78 73.84
CA ALA A 228 36.07 -14.27 74.52
C ALA A 228 35.41 -15.39 75.34
N LEU A 229 35.36 -16.60 74.79
CA LEU A 229 34.82 -17.78 75.48
C LEU A 229 35.68 -18.19 76.68
N GLU A 230 37.01 -18.13 76.58
CA GLU A 230 37.92 -18.37 77.71
C GLU A 230 37.71 -17.37 78.85
N ARG A 231 37.55 -16.08 78.53
CA ARG A 231 37.28 -15.02 79.52
C ARG A 231 35.92 -15.21 80.22
N LEU A 232 34.89 -15.62 79.47
CA LEU A 232 33.59 -15.97 80.04
C LEU A 232 33.69 -17.17 80.99
N ALA A 233 34.45 -18.20 80.61
CA ALA A 233 34.66 -19.36 81.47
C ALA A 233 35.38 -19.01 82.78
N ILE A 234 36.37 -18.10 82.74
CA ILE A 234 37.04 -17.59 83.95
C ILE A 234 36.05 -16.85 84.85
N LEU A 235 35.21 -15.96 84.29
CA LEU A 235 34.23 -15.20 85.05
C LEU A 235 33.16 -16.09 85.69
N TRP A 236 32.64 -17.08 84.96
CA TRP A 236 31.68 -18.03 85.53
C TRP A 236 32.28 -18.90 86.63
N ARG A 237 33.57 -19.24 86.54
CA ARG A 237 34.25 -20.00 87.59
C ARG A 237 34.47 -19.17 88.85
N ALA A 238 34.82 -17.89 88.70
CA ALA A 238 35.05 -16.98 89.83
C ALA A 238 33.73 -16.55 90.49
N PHE A 239 32.67 -16.33 89.70
CA PHE A 239 31.38 -15.83 90.18
C PHE A 239 30.25 -16.79 89.76
N PRO A 240 29.91 -17.80 90.58
CA PRO A 240 28.93 -18.82 90.21
C PRO A 240 27.49 -18.31 90.07
N ASN A 241 27.18 -17.11 90.58
CA ASN A 241 25.84 -16.49 90.51
C ASN A 241 25.75 -15.35 89.49
N LEU A 242 26.60 -15.36 88.47
CA LEU A 242 26.68 -14.33 87.44
C LEU A 242 25.46 -14.38 86.50
N GLN A 243 24.70 -13.28 86.41
CA GLN A 243 23.59 -13.11 85.48
C GLN A 243 23.91 -12.07 84.41
N THR A 244 23.51 -12.31 83.17
CA THR A 244 23.65 -11.33 82.10
C THR A 244 22.59 -10.24 82.21
N GLN A 245 22.97 -8.98 82.03
CA GLN A 245 22.02 -7.87 81.99
C GLN A 245 21.25 -7.86 80.66
N GLY A 246 20.17 -8.63 80.56
CA GLY A 246 19.36 -8.74 79.34
C GLY A 246 20.00 -9.57 78.22
N ARG A 247 19.55 -9.39 76.97
CA ARG A 247 19.99 -10.14 75.79
C ARG A 247 21.25 -9.52 75.19
N GLN A 248 22.38 -10.20 75.31
CA GLN A 248 23.70 -9.72 74.85
C GLN A 248 24.34 -10.72 73.86
N SER A 249 25.19 -10.24 72.94
CA SER A 249 25.88 -11.06 71.92
C SER A 249 27.41 -10.86 72.00
N LEU A 250 28.19 -11.85 71.60
CA LEU A 250 29.66 -11.78 71.51
C LEU A 250 30.15 -10.73 70.50
N ASP A 251 29.31 -10.35 69.53
CA ASP A 251 29.61 -9.31 68.54
C ASP A 251 29.59 -7.88 69.12
N GLN A 252 29.04 -7.69 70.33
CA GLN A 252 28.96 -6.38 71.00
C GLN A 252 30.27 -6.07 71.71
N LYS A 253 30.77 -4.82 71.61
CA LYS A 253 32.06 -4.36 72.19
C LYS A 253 32.27 -4.69 73.67
N ARG A 254 31.18 -4.80 74.44
CA ARG A 254 31.18 -5.01 75.88
C ARG A 254 30.01 -5.88 76.30
N ILE A 255 30.27 -6.80 77.23
CA ILE A 255 29.25 -7.65 77.85
C ILE A 255 29.17 -7.28 79.34
N LYS A 256 27.95 -7.03 79.80
CA LYS A 256 27.65 -6.63 81.18
C LYS A 256 26.99 -7.76 81.95
N PHE A 257 27.55 -8.02 83.12
CA PHE A 257 27.07 -9.02 84.06
C PHE A 257 26.70 -8.38 85.38
N MET A 258 25.76 -9.00 86.09
CA MET A 258 25.34 -8.61 87.42
C MET A 258 25.46 -9.83 88.33
N PHE A 259 26.01 -9.64 89.52
CA PHE A 259 25.96 -10.65 90.58
C PHE A 259 25.73 -9.98 91.94
N ASP A 260 25.13 -10.73 92.85
CA ASP A 260 24.85 -10.28 94.22
C ASP A 260 26.07 -10.58 95.10
N ALA A 261 26.75 -9.53 95.58
CA ALA A 261 27.98 -9.66 96.32
C ALA A 261 27.70 -9.60 97.82
N GLY A 262 27.53 -10.76 98.46
CA GLY A 262 27.38 -10.86 99.92
C GLY A 262 28.61 -10.43 100.73
N ARG A 263 29.72 -10.03 100.10
CA ARG A 263 30.94 -9.43 100.68
C ARG A 263 31.69 -8.54 99.68
N ASP A 264 32.43 -7.58 100.23
CA ASP A 264 33.25 -6.56 99.56
C ASP A 264 34.15 -7.16 98.45
N PRO A 265 34.13 -6.62 97.22
CA PRO A 265 34.77 -7.26 96.07
C PRO A 265 36.26 -6.92 95.99
N GLY A 266 37.05 -7.41 96.95
CA GLY A 266 38.51 -7.31 96.93
C GLY A 266 39.18 -8.13 95.80
N GLU A 267 38.45 -9.04 95.15
CA GLU A 267 38.97 -9.96 94.12
C GLU A 267 38.78 -9.46 92.68
N LEU A 268 38.11 -8.32 92.46
CA LEU A 268 37.89 -7.76 91.11
C LEU A 268 39.14 -7.08 90.51
N THR A 269 40.19 -6.91 91.30
CA THR A 269 41.42 -6.22 90.90
C THR A 269 42.40 -7.10 90.12
N ASP A 270 42.16 -8.42 90.06
CA ASP A 270 43.06 -9.38 89.41
C ASP A 270 42.90 -9.48 87.89
N TYR A 271 41.82 -8.92 87.32
CA TYR A 271 41.52 -9.01 85.89
C TYR A 271 41.54 -7.64 85.22
N SER A 272 42.63 -7.31 84.50
CA SER A 272 42.79 -6.03 83.79
C SER A 272 41.76 -5.77 82.67
N TRP A 273 41.03 -6.81 82.26
CA TRP A 273 40.03 -6.81 81.17
C TRP A 273 38.58 -6.79 81.67
N VAL A 274 38.35 -6.61 82.98
CA VAL A 274 37.03 -6.49 83.60
C VAL A 274 36.98 -5.22 84.43
N ARG A 275 35.87 -4.47 84.34
CA ARG A 275 35.60 -3.31 85.20
C ARG A 275 34.41 -3.61 86.08
N GLY A 276 34.60 -3.54 87.40
CA GLY A 276 33.53 -3.70 88.38
C GLY A 276 33.02 -2.35 88.89
N GLN A 277 31.70 -2.22 89.03
CA GLN A 277 31.06 -1.12 89.77
C GLN A 277 30.17 -1.71 90.87
N TYR A 278 30.39 -1.26 92.11
CA TYR A 278 29.59 -1.66 93.26
C TYR A 278 28.43 -0.68 93.45
N HIS A 279 27.22 -1.21 93.49
CA HIS A 279 26.02 -0.44 93.78
C HIS A 279 25.68 -0.53 95.29
N PRO A 280 25.21 0.57 95.91
CA PRO A 280 24.93 0.63 97.35
C PRO A 280 23.78 -0.29 97.81
N ASP A 281 23.11 -0.96 96.88
CA ASP A 281 22.07 -1.97 97.09
C ASP A 281 22.62 -3.41 97.25
N GLY A 282 23.95 -3.60 97.20
CA GLY A 282 24.61 -4.90 97.35
C GLY A 282 24.91 -5.61 96.01
N GLN A 283 24.52 -5.02 94.88
CA GLN A 283 24.76 -5.60 93.56
C GLN A 283 26.08 -5.10 92.95
N VAL A 284 26.78 -6.00 92.24
CA VAL A 284 27.98 -5.66 91.49
C VAL A 284 27.74 -5.86 90.00
N THR A 285 28.03 -4.81 89.23
CA THR A 285 28.02 -4.86 87.77
C THR A 285 29.45 -5.06 87.25
N LEU A 286 29.66 -6.12 86.46
CA LEU A 286 30.93 -6.39 85.77
C LEU A 286 30.80 -6.10 84.28
N GLU A 287 31.72 -5.30 83.75
CA GLU A 287 31.84 -5.05 82.32
C GLU A 287 33.09 -5.74 81.77
N MET A 288 32.89 -6.70 80.86
CA MET A 288 33.95 -7.38 80.13
C MET A 288 34.08 -6.79 78.73
N GLU A 289 35.29 -6.41 78.32
CA GLU A 289 35.54 -5.98 76.94
C GLU A 289 35.74 -7.20 76.00
N THR A 290 35.01 -7.20 74.89
CA THR A 290 35.16 -8.16 73.80
C THR A 290 35.86 -7.48 72.61
N ARG A 291 36.27 -8.26 71.62
CA ARG A 291 37.00 -7.77 70.45
C ARG A 291 36.12 -7.03 69.42
N GLY A 292 34.83 -6.80 69.71
CA GLY A 292 33.92 -6.13 68.80
C GLY A 292 34.31 -4.66 68.59
N GLY A 293 35.12 -4.36 67.58
CA GLY A 293 35.59 -3.03 67.23
C GLY A 293 36.75 -3.08 66.25
#